data_AF-A0A535TDF8-F1
#
_entry.id   AF-A0A535TDF8-F1
#
_cell.length_a   1.000
_cell.length_b   1.000
_cell.length_c   1.000
_cell.angle_alpha   90.00
_cell.angle_beta   90.00
_cell.angle_gamma   90.00
#
_symmetry.space_group_name_H-M   'P 1'
#
loop_
_entity.id
_entity.type
_entity.pdbx_description
1 polymer ?
#
loop_
_entity_poly.entity_id
_entity_poly.type
_entity_poly.pdbx_seq_one_letter_code
_entity_poly.pdbx_strand_id
1 'polypeptide(L)'
;KVAADERVLYHAAAVYASNFVLAAFSEGVRQLMRIGWSEQDATRALLPLLDGVVENIRRKGVTRALTGPIRRGDADTVRRHLEALDRPDLYRILASIALEIAREAGLDPAAAERVRRALTRDVAATRRRRRR
;
A
#
# COMPACT_ATOMS: atom_id res chain seq x y z
N LYS A 1 1.54 14.69 26.94
CA LYS A 1 0.14 14.31 27.29
C LYS A 1 -0.75 14.87 26.19
N VAL A 2 -1.57 14.04 25.56
CA VAL A 2 -2.51 14.47 24.50
C VAL A 2 -3.71 15.15 25.16
N ALA A 3 -4.11 16.33 24.69
CA ALA A 3 -5.27 17.06 25.20
C ALA A 3 -6.57 16.27 24.94
N ALA A 4 -7.63 16.52 25.71
CA ALA A 4 -8.83 15.66 25.69
C ALA A 4 -9.54 15.64 24.32
N ASP A 5 -9.51 16.77 23.62
CA ASP A 5 -9.98 17.00 22.25
C ASP A 5 -9.09 16.34 21.19
N GLU A 6 -7.77 16.26 21.44
CA GLU A 6 -6.82 15.61 20.55
C GLU A 6 -6.83 14.07 20.66
N ARG A 7 -7.42 13.51 21.73
CA ARG A 7 -7.43 12.05 22.00
C ARG A 7 -8.09 11.25 20.88
N VAL A 8 -9.14 11.80 20.26
CA VAL A 8 -9.85 11.12 19.17
C VAL A 8 -8.94 10.99 17.95
N LEU A 9 -8.28 12.08 17.56
CA LEU A 9 -7.35 12.07 16.44
C LEU A 9 -6.12 11.19 16.74
N TYR A 10 -5.59 11.26 17.96
CA TYR A 10 -4.50 10.38 18.39
C TYR A 10 -4.88 8.90 18.29
N HIS A 11 -6.08 8.52 18.74
CA HIS A 11 -6.55 7.14 18.64
C HIS A 11 -6.70 6.71 17.18
N ALA A 12 -7.29 7.55 16.33
CA ALA A 12 -7.37 7.28 14.89
C ALA A 12 -5.99 7.10 14.26
N ALA A 13 -5.01 7.95 14.61
CA ALA A 13 -3.63 7.81 14.14
C ALA A 13 -2.97 6.51 14.62
N ALA A 14 -3.23 6.09 15.88
CA ALA A 14 -2.76 4.81 16.39
C ALA A 14 -3.33 3.62 15.62
N VAL A 15 -4.62 3.68 15.22
CA VAL A 15 -5.27 2.66 14.39
C VAL A 15 -4.59 2.49 13.04
N TYR A 16 -4.09 3.57 12.42
CA TYR A 16 -3.28 3.48 11.20
C TYR A 16 -1.97 2.71 11.43
N ALA A 17 -1.32 2.94 12.56
CA ALA A 17 -0.03 2.30 12.91
C ALA A 17 -0.16 0.88 13.49
N SER A 18 -1.37 0.43 13.84
CA SER A 18 -1.63 -0.93 14.36
C SER A 18 -2.58 -1.72 13.47
N ASN A 19 -3.87 -1.41 13.51
CA ASN A 19 -4.93 -2.24 12.97
C ASN A 19 -4.83 -2.31 11.44
N PHE A 20 -4.51 -1.19 10.79
CA PHE A 20 -4.39 -1.15 9.34
C PHE A 20 -3.08 -1.75 8.83
N VAL A 21 -2.02 -1.77 9.64
CA VAL A 21 -0.82 -2.57 9.34
C VAL A 21 -1.18 -4.05 9.28
N LEU A 22 -1.91 -4.57 10.29
CA LEU A 22 -2.37 -5.95 10.31
C LEU A 22 -3.32 -6.25 9.14
N ALA A 23 -4.27 -5.34 8.85
CA ALA A 23 -5.21 -5.52 7.74
C ALA A 23 -4.49 -5.63 6.38
N ALA A 24 -3.53 -4.73 6.10
CA ALA A 24 -2.74 -4.77 4.88
C ALA A 24 -1.86 -6.03 4.80
N PHE A 25 -1.22 -6.42 5.92
CA PHE A 25 -0.42 -7.64 5.99
C PHE A 25 -1.26 -8.89 5.71
N SER A 26 -2.44 -8.97 6.30
CA SER A 26 -3.40 -10.07 6.11
C SER A 26 -3.87 -10.19 4.66
N GLU A 27 -4.05 -9.07 3.94
CA GLU A 27 -4.33 -9.11 2.50
C GLU A 27 -3.18 -9.69 1.69
N GLY A 28 -1.93 -9.38 2.04
CA GLY A 28 -0.74 -9.99 1.43
C GLY A 28 -0.68 -11.50 1.64
N VAL A 29 -0.95 -11.96 2.87
CA VAL A 29 -1.06 -13.38 3.21
C VAL A 29 -2.14 -14.06 2.38
N ARG A 30 -3.33 -13.46 2.27
CA ARG A 30 -4.41 -13.98 1.42
C ARG A 30 -4.01 -14.10 -0.05
N GLN A 31 -3.22 -13.17 -0.60
CA GLN A 31 -2.75 -13.30 -1.98
C GLN A 31 -1.82 -14.50 -2.16
N LEU A 32 -0.92 -14.78 -1.22
CA LEU A 32 -0.06 -15.96 -1.28
C LEU A 32 -0.85 -17.27 -1.11
N MET A 33 -1.87 -17.28 -0.26
CA MET A 33 -2.74 -18.45 -0.09
C MET A 33 -3.50 -18.80 -1.39
N ARG A 34 -3.87 -17.80 -2.20
CA ARG A 34 -4.50 -18.03 -3.52
C ARG A 34 -3.61 -18.79 -4.50
N ILE A 35 -2.29 -18.75 -4.31
CA ILE A 35 -1.32 -19.48 -5.13
C ILE A 35 -0.75 -20.71 -4.41
N GLY A 36 -1.46 -21.23 -3.40
CA GLY A 36 -1.19 -22.53 -2.79
C GLY A 36 -0.35 -22.51 -1.51
N TRP A 37 -0.01 -21.34 -0.97
CA TRP A 37 0.72 -21.27 0.30
C TRP A 37 -0.19 -21.53 1.49
N SER A 38 0.34 -22.15 2.55
CA SER A 38 -0.34 -22.15 3.84
C SER A 38 -0.29 -20.75 4.46
N GLU A 39 -1.25 -20.41 5.33
CA GLU A 39 -1.26 -19.14 6.06
C GLU A 39 0.03 -18.95 6.87
N GLN A 40 0.53 -20.04 7.47
CA GLN A 40 1.75 -20.02 8.27
C GLN A 40 2.99 -19.75 7.41
N ASP A 41 3.13 -20.39 6.26
CA ASP A 41 4.26 -20.18 5.35
C ASP A 41 4.24 -18.76 4.77
N ALA A 42 3.06 -18.30 4.35
CA ALA A 42 2.88 -16.94 3.83
C ALA A 42 3.21 -15.88 4.88
N THR A 43 2.76 -16.08 6.12
CA THR A 43 3.08 -15.19 7.24
C THR A 43 4.58 -15.17 7.51
N ARG A 44 5.24 -16.34 7.59
CA ARG A 44 6.69 -16.42 7.80
C ARG A 44 7.49 -15.76 6.68
N ALA A 45 7.03 -15.87 5.44
CA ALA A 45 7.70 -15.24 4.29
C ALA A 45 7.54 -13.71 4.26
N LEU A 46 6.37 -13.19 4.67
CA LEU A 46 6.08 -11.76 4.62
C LEU A 46 6.57 -10.99 5.87
N LEU A 47 6.66 -11.64 7.03
CA LEU A 47 7.01 -10.97 8.30
C LEU A 47 8.36 -10.21 8.25
N PRO A 48 9.45 -10.76 7.65
CA PRO A 48 10.70 -10.02 7.52
C PRO A 48 10.58 -8.73 6.69
N LEU A 49 9.61 -8.64 5.77
CA LEU A 49 9.35 -7.41 5.02
C LEU A 49 8.75 -6.33 5.92
N LEU A 50 7.87 -6.71 6.85
CA LEU A 50 7.30 -5.79 7.84
C LEU A 50 8.38 -5.29 8.81
N ASP A 51 9.26 -6.19 9.28
CA ASP A 51 10.42 -5.80 10.08
C ASP A 51 11.31 -4.80 9.33
N GLY A 52 11.55 -5.06 8.04
CA GLY A 52 12.27 -4.14 7.16
C GLY A 52 11.60 -2.77 7.03
N VAL A 53 10.27 -2.69 7.04
CA VAL A 53 9.53 -1.41 7.05
C VAL A 53 9.79 -0.64 8.35
N VAL A 54 9.62 -1.30 9.51
CA VAL A 54 9.85 -0.69 10.82
C VAL A 54 11.28 -0.16 10.94
N GLU A 55 12.24 -0.97 10.52
CA GLU A 55 13.66 -0.62 10.57
C GLU A 55 14.00 0.53 9.60
N ASN A 56 13.42 0.57 8.39
CA ASN A 56 13.58 1.70 7.48
C ASN A 56 13.01 2.99 8.05
N ILE A 57 11.85 2.94 8.73
CA ILE A 57 11.27 4.10 9.41
C ILE A 57 12.22 4.60 10.50
N ARG A 58 12.76 3.71 11.34
CA ARG A 58 13.72 4.06 12.40
C ARG A 58 14.95 4.78 11.86
N ARG A 59 15.52 4.29 10.75
CA ARG A 59 16.76 4.85 10.20
C ARG A 59 16.58 6.08 9.33
N LYS A 60 15.51 6.15 8.54
CA LYS A 60 15.36 7.12 7.44
C LYS A 60 14.19 8.08 7.62
N GLY A 61 13.29 7.81 8.57
CA GLY A 61 12.01 8.50 8.69
C GLY A 61 10.98 8.05 7.65
N VAL A 62 9.71 8.42 7.86
CA VAL A 62 8.56 7.91 7.10
C VAL A 62 8.69 8.18 5.59
N THR A 63 9.03 9.40 5.18
CA THR A 63 9.10 9.79 3.77
C THR A 63 10.17 9.01 2.99
N ARG A 64 11.35 8.80 3.59
CA ARG A 64 12.48 8.09 2.94
C ARG A 64 12.48 6.58 3.16
N ALA A 65 11.57 6.06 4.00
CA ALA A 65 11.45 4.64 4.27
C ALA A 65 10.75 3.86 3.14
N LEU A 66 9.93 4.52 2.32
CA LEU A 66 9.22 3.88 1.22
C LEU A 66 10.19 3.27 0.19
N THR A 67 9.95 2.03 -0.20
CA THR A 67 10.69 1.31 -1.25
C THR A 67 9.74 0.73 -2.30
N GLY A 68 10.24 -0.15 -3.17
CA GLY A 68 9.41 -0.87 -4.14
C GLY A 68 9.05 -0.07 -5.40
N PRO A 69 8.09 -0.57 -6.20
CA PRO A 69 7.81 -0.05 -7.53
C PRO A 69 7.27 1.39 -7.50
N ILE A 70 6.46 1.75 -6.51
CA ILE A 70 5.93 3.11 -6.37
C ILE A 70 7.06 4.12 -6.12
N ARG A 71 8.00 3.80 -5.21
CA ARG A 71 9.15 4.67 -4.91
C ARG A 71 10.03 4.95 -6.13
N ARG A 72 10.16 3.99 -7.04
CA ARG A 72 10.99 4.10 -8.25
C ARG A 72 10.23 4.55 -9.50
N GLY A 73 8.91 4.73 -9.42
CA GLY A 73 8.09 5.12 -10.58
C GLY A 73 7.87 4.00 -11.60
N ASP A 74 7.95 2.74 -11.18
CA ASP A 74 7.79 1.56 -12.04
C ASP A 74 6.30 1.27 -12.29
N ALA A 75 5.73 1.97 -13.27
CA ALA A 75 4.34 1.86 -13.64
C ALA A 75 3.97 0.50 -14.27
N ASP A 76 4.93 -0.20 -14.88
CA ASP A 76 4.68 -1.47 -15.56
C ASP A 76 4.47 -2.59 -14.55
N THR A 77 5.29 -2.62 -13.50
CA THR A 77 5.07 -3.52 -12.35
C THR A 77 3.76 -3.23 -11.65
N VAL A 78 3.38 -1.95 -11.49
CA VAL A 78 2.09 -1.56 -10.89
C VAL A 78 0.91 -2.10 -11.70
N ARG A 79 0.95 -2.03 -13.04
CA ARG A 79 -0.13 -2.58 -13.89
C ARG A 79 -0.24 -4.09 -13.74
N ARG A 80 0.88 -4.81 -13.79
CA ARG A 80 0.91 -6.27 -13.60
C ARG A 80 0.36 -6.70 -12.24
N HIS A 81 0.65 -5.93 -11.17
CA HIS A 81 0.04 -6.19 -9.87
C HIS A 81 -1.48 -6.02 -9.90
N LEU A 82 -1.98 -4.92 -10.48
CA LEU A 82 -3.42 -4.66 -10.57
C LEU A 82 -4.16 -5.72 -11.38
N GLU A 83 -3.53 -6.29 -12.41
CA GLU A 83 -4.08 -7.39 -13.23
C GLU A 83 -4.13 -8.72 -12.46
N ALA A 84 -3.22 -8.96 -11.51
CA ALA A 84 -3.16 -10.20 -10.73
C ALA A 84 -4.04 -10.20 -9.47
N LEU A 85 -4.40 -9.03 -8.96
CA LEU A 85 -5.15 -8.89 -7.71
C LEU A 85 -6.67 -9.05 -7.92
N ASP A 86 -7.32 -9.81 -7.03
CA ASP A 86 -8.78 -9.97 -7.03
C ASP A 86 -9.51 -8.71 -6.51
N ARG A 87 -8.88 -7.99 -5.57
CA ARG A 87 -9.40 -6.75 -4.98
C ARG A 87 -8.42 -5.58 -5.21
N PRO A 88 -8.30 -5.09 -6.47
CA PRO A 88 -7.32 -4.06 -6.81
C PRO A 88 -7.61 -2.70 -6.15
N ASP A 89 -8.82 -2.47 -5.63
CA ASP A 89 -9.20 -1.17 -5.07
C ASP A 89 -8.40 -0.80 -3.82
N LEU A 90 -8.14 -1.75 -2.90
CA LEU A 90 -7.29 -1.50 -1.75
C LEU A 90 -5.85 -1.19 -2.19
N TYR A 91 -5.33 -1.92 -3.17
CA TYR A 91 -4.02 -1.66 -3.75
C TYR A 91 -3.96 -0.25 -4.34
N ARG A 92 -5.00 0.19 -5.08
CA ARG A 92 -5.06 1.55 -5.65
C ARG A 92 -5.04 2.62 -4.57
N ILE A 93 -5.80 2.45 -3.49
CA ILE A 93 -5.84 3.40 -2.37
C ILE A 93 -4.45 3.53 -1.73
N LEU A 94 -3.86 2.40 -1.32
CA LEU A 94 -2.56 2.40 -0.65
C LEU A 94 -1.44 2.87 -1.58
N ALA A 95 -1.46 2.48 -2.86
CA ALA A 95 -0.47 2.90 -3.85
C ALA A 95 -0.60 4.39 -4.18
N SER A 96 -1.78 4.98 -4.10
CA SER A 96 -1.97 6.43 -4.30
C SER A 96 -1.35 7.23 -3.15
N ILE A 97 -1.56 6.79 -1.89
CA ILE A 97 -0.91 7.38 -0.72
C ILE A 97 0.61 7.18 -0.80
N ALA A 98 1.07 6.00 -1.19
CA ALA A 98 2.51 5.74 -1.40
C ALA A 98 3.11 6.61 -2.52
N LEU A 99 2.33 6.98 -3.55
CA LEU A 99 2.78 7.87 -4.61
C LEU A 99 2.96 9.31 -4.11
N GLU A 100 2.13 9.77 -3.18
CA GLU A 100 2.31 11.06 -2.50
C GLU A 100 3.62 11.05 -1.69
N ILE A 101 3.84 10.01 -0.88
CA ILE A 101 5.09 9.81 -0.15
C ILE A 101 6.30 9.78 -1.10
N ALA A 102 6.18 9.10 -2.25
CA ALA A 102 7.27 9.03 -3.23
C ALA A 102 7.60 10.40 -3.84
N ARG A 103 6.58 11.25 -4.09
CA ARG A 103 6.77 12.63 -4.56
C ARG A 103 7.48 13.49 -3.53
N GLU A 104 7.07 13.42 -2.27
CA GLU A 104 7.76 14.09 -1.15
C GLU A 104 9.21 13.62 -1.02
N ALA A 105 9.48 12.35 -1.32
CA ALA A 105 10.81 11.76 -1.36
C ALA A 105 11.62 12.09 -2.63
N GLY A 106 11.11 12.95 -3.52
CA GLY A 106 11.80 13.40 -4.72
C GLY A 106 11.69 12.49 -5.95
N LEU A 107 10.61 11.71 -6.08
CA LEU A 107 10.33 10.98 -7.33
C LEU A 107 10.15 11.94 -8.50
N ASP A 108 10.79 11.64 -9.63
CA ASP A 108 10.64 12.37 -10.89
C ASP A 108 9.16 12.58 -11.25
N PRO A 109 8.72 13.82 -11.55
CA PRO A 109 7.31 14.11 -11.85
C PRO A 109 6.73 13.30 -13.02
N ALA A 110 7.52 13.05 -14.08
CA ALA A 110 7.05 12.27 -15.21
C ALA A 110 6.87 10.78 -14.84
N ALA A 111 7.77 10.22 -14.03
CA ALA A 111 7.62 8.89 -13.47
C ALA A 111 6.41 8.78 -12.53
N ALA A 112 6.20 9.78 -11.67
CA ALA A 112 5.03 9.84 -10.80
C ALA A 112 3.72 9.87 -11.60
N GLU A 113 3.68 10.62 -12.71
CA GLU A 113 2.52 10.69 -13.59
C GLU A 113 2.23 9.36 -14.30
N ARG A 114 3.27 8.62 -14.74
CA ARG A 114 3.09 7.28 -15.32
C ARG A 114 2.46 6.30 -14.32
N VAL A 115 2.92 6.32 -13.06
CA VAL A 115 2.33 5.49 -11.98
C VAL A 115 0.89 5.93 -11.71
N ARG A 116 0.62 7.23 -11.59
CA ARG A 116 -0.74 7.75 -11.37
C ARG A 116 -1.71 7.24 -12.44
N ARG A 117 -1.33 7.29 -13.72
CA ARG A 117 -2.15 6.77 -14.83
C ARG A 117 -2.37 5.27 -14.77
N ALA A 118 -1.39 4.50 -14.28
CA ALA A 118 -1.57 3.07 -14.06
C ALA A 118 -2.63 2.78 -12.98
N LEU A 119 -2.69 3.62 -11.93
CA LEU A 119 -3.64 3.45 -10.83
C LEU A 119 -5.10 3.81 -11.19
N THR A 120 -5.32 4.71 -12.15
CA THR A 120 -6.66 5.25 -12.48
C THR A 120 -7.41 4.51 -13.59
N ARG A 121 -6.79 3.54 -14.27
CA ARG A 121 -7.33 2.99 -15.54
C ARG A 121 -8.65 2.19 -15.46
N ASP A 122 -9.21 1.92 -14.27
CA ASP A 122 -10.45 1.12 -14.12
C ASP A 122 -11.44 1.61 -13.03
N VAL A 123 -11.86 2.88 -13.07
CA VAL A 123 -13.00 3.33 -12.24
C VAL A 123 -14.30 3.39 -13.05
N ALA A 124 -14.23 3.52 -14.38
CA ALA A 124 -15.40 3.70 -15.23
C ALA A 124 -16.16 2.38 -15.56
N ALA A 125 -15.47 1.23 -15.61
CA ALA A 125 -16.08 -0.05 -15.99
C ALA A 125 -16.92 -0.67 -14.86
N THR A 126 -16.52 -0.49 -13.60
CA THR A 126 -17.15 -1.16 -12.44
C THR A 126 -18.52 -0.58 -12.07
N ARG A 127 -18.79 0.70 -12.38
CA ARG A 127 -20.11 1.31 -12.13
C ARG A 127 -21.18 0.99 -13.18
N ARG A 128 -20.80 0.59 -14.40
CA ARG A 128 -21.77 0.24 -15.47
C ARG A 128 -22.25 -1.22 -15.43
N ARG A 129 -21.52 -2.13 -14.78
CA ARG A 129 -21.91 -3.55 -14.64
C ARG A 129 -22.82 -3.84 -13.45
N ARG A 130 -22.91 -2.96 -12.44
CA ARG A 130 -23.84 -3.08 -11.30
C ARG A 130 -25.21 -2.43 -11.54
N ARG A 131 -25.44 -1.85 -12.72
CA ARG A 131 -26.70 -1.20 -13.12
C ARG A 131 -27.34 -1.84 -14.38
N ARG A 132 -26.97 -3.08 -14.71
CA ARG A 132 -27.60 -3.87 -15.77
C ARG A 132 -28.01 -5.22 -15.20
#